data_AF-E4KMG0-F1
#
_entry.id   AF-E4KMG0-F1
#
_cell.length_a   1.000
_cell.length_b   1.000
_cell.length_c   1.000
_cell.angle_alpha   90.00
_cell.angle_beta   90.00
_cell.angle_gamma   90.00
#
_symmetry.space_group_name_H-M   'P 1'
#
loop_
_entity.id
_entity.type
_entity.pdbx_description
1 polymer ?
#
loop_
_entity_poly.entity_id
_entity_poly.type
_entity_poly.pdbx_seq_one_letter_code
_entity_poly.pdbx_strand_id
1 'polypeptide(L)' 'MANYQIRILPSFEQDLNQIVDYIALTLSNPSAAMNLVENIHKAIEERANYPLNFQPFLSQK' A
#
# COMPACT_ATOMS: atom_id res chain seq x y z
N MET A 1 6.23 23.54 -5.46
CA MET A 1 6.40 22.12 -5.08
C MET A 1 5.90 21.28 -6.23
N ALA A 2 6.61 20.23 -6.63
CA ALA A 2 6.15 19.37 -7.71
C ALA A 2 4.89 18.61 -7.26
N ASN A 3 3.78 18.75 -7.98
CA ASN A 3 2.53 18.06 -7.70
C ASN A 3 2.61 16.67 -8.32
N TYR A 4 3.14 15.70 -7.58
CA TYR A 4 3.14 14.30 -8.01
C TYR A 4 1.75 13.70 -7.85
N GLN A 5 1.31 12.92 -8.84
CA GLN A 5 0.05 12.20 -8.78
C GLN A 5 0.31 10.75 -8.38
N ILE A 6 -0.46 10.25 -7.42
CA ILE A 6 -0.45 8.83 -7.04
C ILE A 6 -1.25 8.06 -8.10
N ARG A 7 -0.66 7.00 -8.63
CA ARG A 7 -1.35 6.04 -9.50
C ARG A 7 -1.20 4.64 -8.90
N ILE A 8 -2.32 4.01 -8.60
CA ILE A 8 -2.37 2.63 -8.16
C ILE A 8 -2.38 1.71 -9.38
N LEU A 9 -1.55 0.66 -9.35
CA LEU A 9 -1.49 -0.33 -10.41
C LEU A 9 -2.57 -1.39 -10.21
N PRO A 10 -3.19 -1.92 -11.28
CA PRO A 10 -4.18 -3.00 -11.16
C PRO A 10 -3.63 -4.22 -10.42
N SER A 11 -2.36 -4.58 -10.62
CA SER A 11 -1.73 -5.70 -9.90
C SER A 11 -1.66 -5.45 -8.40
N PHE A 12 -1.34 -4.23 -7.98
CA PHE A 12 -1.30 -3.86 -6.57
C PHE A 12 -2.67 -3.98 -5.92
N GLU A 13 -3.72 -3.53 -6.62
CA GLU A 13 -5.10 -3.65 -6.12
C GLU A 13 -5.51 -5.11 -5.97
N GLN A 14 -5.16 -5.97 -6.94
CA GLN A 14 -5.40 -7.41 -6.87
C GLN A 14 -4.68 -8.06 -5.69
N ASP A 15 -3.41 -7.75 -5.49
CA ASP A 15 -2.61 -8.26 -4.36
C ASP A 15 -3.21 -7.80 -3.02
N LEU A 16 -3.57 -6.52 -2.91
CA LEU A 16 -4.15 -5.96 -1.70
C LEU A 16 -5.51 -6.60 -1.37
N ASN A 17 -6.36 -6.81 -2.37
CA ASN A 17 -7.65 -7.47 -2.18
C ASN A 17 -7.48 -8.91 -1.66
N GLN A 18 -6.54 -9.67 -2.22
CA GLN A 18 -6.26 -11.02 -1.72
C GLN A 18 -5.80 -11.04 -0.26
N ILE A 19 -4.96 -10.08 0.15
CA ILE A 19 -4.49 -9.95 1.53
C ILE A 19 -5.66 -9.57 2.46
N VAL A 20 -6.46 -8.59 2.06
CA VAL A 20 -7.64 -8.13 2.81
C VAL A 20 -8.65 -9.26 3.01
N ASP A 21 -8.97 -9.99 1.93
CA ASP A 21 -9.89 -11.14 1.97
C ASP A 21 -9.36 -12.23 2.88
N TYR A 22 -8.06 -12.53 2.83
CA TYR A 22 -7.44 -13.51 3.72
C TYR A 22 -7.60 -13.12 5.19
N ILE A 23 -7.27 -11.88 5.55
CA ILE A 23 -7.36 -11.40 6.93
C ILE A 23 -8.82 -11.33 7.39
N ALA A 24 -9.71 -10.80 6.56
CA ALA A 24 -11.11 -10.61 6.92
C ALA A 24 -11.88 -11.93 7.00
N LEU A 25 -11.68 -12.84 6.05
CA LEU A 25 -12.47 -14.06 5.90
C LEU A 25 -11.78 -15.28 6.49
N THR A 26 -10.50 -15.50 6.17
CA THR A 26 -9.77 -16.69 6.63
C THR A 26 -9.36 -16.57 8.09
N LEU A 27 -8.86 -15.41 8.50
CA LEU A 27 -8.53 -15.12 9.89
C LEU A 27 -9.69 -14.54 10.70
N SER A 28 -10.85 -14.31 10.06
CA SER A 28 -12.05 -13.75 10.69
C SER A 28 -11.80 -12.43 11.43
N ASN A 29 -10.88 -11.59 10.93
CA ASN A 29 -10.50 -10.34 11.57
C ASN A 29 -10.67 -9.13 10.62
N PRO A 30 -11.92 -8.72 10.33
CA PRO A 30 -12.20 -7.61 9.43
C PRO A 30 -11.65 -6.27 9.94
N SER A 31 -11.54 -6.08 11.26
CA SER A 31 -10.93 -4.88 11.85
C SER A 31 -9.45 -4.76 11.48
N ALA A 32 -8.69 -5.86 11.59
CA ALA A 32 -7.29 -5.88 11.17
C ALA A 32 -7.13 -5.65 9.66
N ALA A 33 -8.04 -6.19 8.84
CA ALA A 33 -8.03 -5.96 7.40
C ALA A 33 -8.25 -4.48 7.05
N MET A 34 -9.22 -3.81 7.70
CA MET A 34 -9.45 -2.38 7.54
C MET A 34 -8.23 -1.56 8.01
N ASN A 35 -7.68 -1.88 9.18
CA ASN A 35 -6.49 -1.20 9.70
C ASN A 35 -5.29 -1.34 8.75
N LEU A 36 -5.14 -2.47 8.06
CA LEU A 36 -4.09 -2.64 7.06
C LEU A 36 -4.27 -1.65 5.89
N VAL A 37 -5.48 -1.54 5.35
CA VAL A 37 -5.79 -0.62 4.24
C VAL A 37 -5.51 0.83 4.64
N GLU A 38 -5.96 1.26 5.81
CA GLU A 38 -5.71 2.61 6.35
C GLU A 38 -4.20 2.89 6.51
N ASN A 39 -3.46 1.95 7.07
CA ASN A 39 -2.01 2.10 7.26
C ASN A 39 -1.27 2.19 5.92
N ILE A 40 -1.67 1.39 4.92
CA ILE A 40 -1.09 1.43 3.57
C ILE A 40 -1.40 2.78 2.91
N HIS A 41 -2.65 3.24 2.98
CA HIS A 41 -3.05 4.52 2.40
C HIS A 41 -2.20 5.67 2.98
N LYS A 42 -2.10 5.73 4.32
CA LYS A 42 -1.29 6.72 5.01
C LYS A 42 0.19 6.65 4.61
N ALA A 43 0.77 5.47 4.53
CA ALA A 43 2.17 5.30 4.12
C ALA A 43 2.42 5.78 2.67
N ILE A 44 1.44 5.58 1.77
CA ILE A 44 1.50 6.09 0.39
C ILE A 44 1.44 7.62 0.38
N GLU A 45 0.52 8.23 1.12
CA GLU A 45 0.40 9.70 1.22
C GLU A 45 1.67 10.34 1.80
N GLU A 46 2.19 9.79 2.90
CA GLU A 46 3.43 10.26 3.53
C GLU A 46 4.61 10.19 2.54
N ARG A 47 4.70 9.12 1.77
CA ARG A 47 5.75 8.94 0.75
C ARG A 47 5.56 9.84 -0.47
N ALA A 48 4.32 10.10 -0.87
CA ALA A 48 3.98 10.97 -1.99
C ALA A 48 4.40 12.43 -1.75
N ASN A 49 4.51 12.86 -0.49
CA ASN A 49 5.05 14.18 -0.14
C ASN A 49 6.56 14.31 -0.44
N TYR A 50 7.30 13.19 -0.49
CA TYR A 50 8.76 13.16 -0.65
C TYR A 50 9.24 12.05 -1.59
N PRO A 51 8.74 11.96 -2.84
CA PRO A 51 8.90 10.75 -3.66
C PRO A 51 10.34 10.49 -4.10
N LEU A 52 11.20 11.51 -4.08
CA LEU A 52 12.62 11.43 -4.46
C LEU A 52 13.58 11.29 -3.26
N ASN A 53 13.09 11.38 -2.03
CA ASN A 53 13.96 11.36 -0.84
C ASN A 53 14.34 9.94 -0.38
N PHE A 54 13.69 8.91 -0.93
CA PHE A 54 13.92 7.53 -0.52
C PHE A 54 15.01 6.90 -1.38
N GLN A 55 15.87 6.09 -0.76
CA GLN A 55 16.90 5.34 -1.46
C GLN A 55 16.26 4.43 -2.52
N PRO A 56 16.83 4.34 -3.74
CA PRO A 56 16.39 3.38 -4.73
C PRO A 56 16.43 1.95 -4.17
N PHE A 57 15.38 1.18 -4.44
CA PHE A 57 15.38 -0.24 -4.08
C PHE A 57 16.30 -1.00 -5.04
N LEU A 58 17.45 -1.45 -4.53
CA LEU A 58 18.39 -2.27 -5.27
C LEU A 58 17.94 -3.73 -5.17
N SER A 59 17.28 -4.24 -6.22
CA SER A 59 17.00 -5.67 -6.30
C SER A 59 18.32 -6.43 -6.38
N GLN A 60 18.53 -7.38 -5.47
CA GLN A 60 19.64 -8.33 -5.63
C GLN A 60 19.33 -9.24 -6.82
N LYS A 61 20.36 -9.45 -7.65
CA LYS A 61 20.30 -10.30 -8.84
C LYS A 61 20.19 -11.77 -8.49
#